data_AF-A0A5C6BSC0-F1
#
_entry.id   AF-A0A5C6BSC0-F1
#
_cell.length_a   1.000
_cell.length_b   1.000
_cell.length_c   1.000
_cell.angle_alpha   90.00
_cell.angle_beta   90.00
_cell.angle_gamma   90.00
#
_symmetry.space_group_name_H-M   'P 1'
#
loop_
_entity.id
_entity.type
_entity.pdbx_description
1 polymer ?
#
loop_
_entity_poly.entity_id
_entity_poly.type
_entity_poly.pdbx_seq_one_letter_code
_entity_poly.pdbx_strand_id
1 'polypeptide(L)'
;MSLEQDLPPSSHEERPEILRRLAHEIKSHLGVVTMGMQALKLVREDPDEFAEIHKSIEKEGVEPLKAIVAQIVDLALSETD
;
A
#
# COMPACT_ATOMS: atom_id res chain seq x y z
N MET A 1 13.73 17.78 -42.12
CA MET A 1 14.24 16.57 -41.46
C MET A 1 15.30 17.01 -40.46
N SER A 2 14.93 17.12 -39.19
CA SER A 2 15.86 17.14 -38.06
C SER A 2 15.22 16.30 -36.97
N LEU A 3 15.88 15.19 -36.65
CA LEU A 3 15.53 14.28 -35.56
C LEU A 3 15.82 14.99 -34.24
N GLU A 4 14.82 15.64 -33.65
CA GLU A 4 14.87 15.92 -32.22
C GLU A 4 14.53 14.62 -31.51
N GLN A 5 15.53 14.13 -30.78
CA GLN A 5 15.56 12.82 -30.14
C GLN A 5 14.45 12.75 -29.08
N ASP A 6 13.47 11.86 -29.30
CA ASP A 6 12.65 11.27 -28.25
C ASP A 6 13.58 10.49 -27.30
N LEU A 7 14.15 11.20 -26.32
CA LEU A 7 14.79 10.57 -25.18
C LEU A 7 13.67 9.90 -24.36
N PRO A 8 13.77 8.59 -24.06
CA PRO A 8 12.80 7.93 -23.20
C PRO A 8 12.82 8.61 -21.83
N PRO A 9 11.67 8.85 -21.17
CA PRO A 9 11.64 9.40 -19.83
C PRO A 9 12.46 8.47 -18.92
N SER A 10 13.48 9.01 -18.26
CA SER A 10 14.29 8.27 -17.30
C SER A 10 13.38 7.72 -16.20
N SER A 11 13.04 6.44 -16.30
CA SER A 11 12.02 5.75 -15.51
C SER A 11 12.52 5.37 -14.10
N HIS A 12 13.26 6.25 -13.46
CA HIS A 12 13.68 6.08 -12.07
C HIS A 12 13.05 7.22 -11.27
N GLU A 13 11.89 6.96 -10.67
CA GLU A 13 11.39 7.81 -9.58
C GLU A 13 12.51 7.92 -8.54
N GLU A 14 12.76 9.14 -8.07
CA GLU A 14 13.78 9.33 -7.05
C GLU A 14 13.30 8.67 -5.74
N ARG A 15 14.22 8.09 -4.97
CA ARG A 15 13.92 7.45 -3.67
C ARG A 15 12.95 8.25 -2.78
N PRO A 16 13.09 9.59 -2.63
CA PRO A 16 12.15 10.38 -1.83
C PRO A 16 10.72 10.34 -2.35
N GLU A 17 10.52 10.24 -3.67
CA GLU A 17 9.21 10.15 -4.31
C GLU A 17 8.57 8.78 -4.07
N ILE A 18 9.37 7.71 -4.20
CA ILE A 18 8.94 6.34 -3.86
C ILE A 18 8.49 6.29 -2.40
N LEU A 19 9.30 6.79 -1.46
CA LEU A 19 8.96 6.81 -0.04
C LEU A 19 7.69 7.63 0.24
N ARG A 20 7.51 8.77 -0.44
CA ARG A 20 6.29 9.58 -0.31
C ARG A 20 5.06 8.80 -0.79
N ARG A 21 5.15 8.10 -1.93
CA ARG A 21 4.07 7.25 -2.43
C ARG A 21 3.73 6.14 -1.43
N LEU A 22 4.73 5.39 -0.96
CA LEU A 22 4.54 4.31 0.01
C LEU A 22 3.90 4.83 1.33
N ALA A 23 4.28 6.02 1.78
CA ALA A 23 3.65 6.64 2.96
C ALA A 23 2.16 6.97 2.75
N HIS A 24 1.78 7.45 1.56
CA HIS A 24 0.38 7.66 1.22
C HIS A 24 -0.41 6.35 1.16
N GLU A 25 0.15 5.31 0.56
CA GLU A 25 -0.46 3.99 0.47
C GLU A 25 -0.64 3.36 1.85
N ILE A 26 0.39 3.41 2.72
CA ILE A 26 0.29 2.97 4.12
C ILE A 26 -0.89 3.65 4.82
N LYS A 27 -1.02 4.96 4.68
CA LYS A 27 -2.10 5.73 5.32
C LYS A 27 -3.48 5.27 4.82
N SER A 28 -3.60 4.98 3.53
CA SER A 28 -4.85 4.49 2.93
C SER A 28 -5.24 3.13 3.51
N HIS A 29 -4.34 2.15 3.45
CA HIS A 29 -4.61 0.80 3.94
C HIS A 29 -4.80 0.73 5.47
N LEU A 30 -4.06 1.54 6.24
CA LEU A 30 -4.32 1.69 7.68
C LEU A 30 -5.70 2.30 7.95
N GLY A 31 -6.18 3.18 7.09
CA GLY A 31 -7.56 3.69 7.14
C GLY A 31 -8.58 2.56 7.01
N VAL A 32 -8.40 1.67 6.03
CA VAL A 32 -9.24 0.48 5.84
C VAL A 32 -9.24 -0.41 7.08
N VAL A 33 -8.06 -0.75 7.61
CA VAL A 33 -7.96 -1.57 8.84
C VAL A 33 -8.66 -0.88 10.01
N THR A 34 -8.44 0.43 10.21
CA THR A 34 -9.01 1.16 11.34
C THR A 34 -10.54 1.20 11.28
N MET A 35 -11.11 1.53 10.11
CA MET A 35 -12.56 1.58 9.92
C MET A 35 -13.18 0.19 10.00
N GLY A 36 -12.55 -0.81 9.38
CA GLY A 36 -13.03 -2.19 9.46
C GLY A 36 -13.03 -2.71 10.91
N MET A 37 -11.99 -2.43 11.70
CA MET A 37 -11.96 -2.82 13.11
C MET A 37 -13.05 -2.13 13.94
N GLN A 38 -13.48 -0.92 13.56
CA GLN A 38 -14.63 -0.26 14.18
C GLN A 38 -15.95 -0.93 13.74
N ALA A 39 -16.09 -1.26 12.45
CA ALA A 39 -17.26 -1.92 11.91
C ALA A 39 -17.46 -3.34 12.50
N LEU A 40 -16.39 -4.12 12.69
CA LEU A 40 -16.44 -5.42 13.37
C LEU A 40 -17.03 -5.34 14.79
N LYS A 41 -16.84 -4.23 15.49
CA LYS A 41 -17.45 -4.04 16.83
C LYS A 41 -18.97 -3.87 16.76
N LEU A 42 -19.47 -3.30 15.66
CA LEU A 42 -20.91 -3.07 15.45
C LEU A 42 -21.64 -4.35 15.05
N VAL A 43 -20.99 -5.19 14.24
CA VAL A 43 -21.60 -6.40 13.65
C VAL A 43 -21.22 -7.69 14.38
N ARG A 44 -20.63 -7.60 15.59
CA ARG A 44 -20.05 -8.74 16.31
C ARG A 44 -21.02 -9.91 16.60
N GLU A 45 -22.32 -9.65 16.54
CA GLU A 45 -23.39 -10.63 16.81
C GLU A 45 -23.99 -11.20 15.51
N ASP A 46 -23.52 -10.71 14.34
CA ASP A 46 -23.84 -11.24 13.01
C ASP A 46 -22.58 -11.93 12.42
N PRO A 47 -22.50 -13.27 12.47
CA PRO A 47 -21.33 -14.00 12.01
C PRO A 47 -21.03 -13.83 10.51
N ASP A 48 -22.06 -13.67 9.69
CA ASP A 48 -21.91 -13.57 8.24
C ASP A 48 -21.36 -12.19 7.86
N GLU A 49 -21.93 -11.13 8.43
CA GLU A 49 -21.43 -9.77 8.23
C GLU A 49 -20.03 -9.59 8.84
N PHE A 50 -19.77 -10.18 10.00
CA PHE A 50 -18.43 -10.18 10.61
C PHE A 50 -17.39 -10.84 9.69
N ALA A 51 -17.72 -12.00 9.10
CA ALA A 51 -16.80 -12.72 8.22
C ALA A 51 -16.46 -11.91 6.96
N GLU A 52 -17.44 -11.24 6.36
CA GLU A 52 -17.23 -10.39 5.18
C GLU A 52 -16.38 -9.16 5.49
N ILE A 53 -16.66 -8.46 6.60
CA ILE A 53 -15.84 -7.31 7.01
C ILE A 53 -14.41 -7.76 7.36
N HIS A 54 -14.26 -8.87 8.07
CA HIS A 54 -12.94 -9.42 8.41
C HIS A 54 -12.12 -9.72 7.15
N LYS A 55 -12.75 -10.33 6.15
CA LYS A 55 -12.12 -10.64 4.86
C LYS A 55 -11.73 -9.39 4.07
N SER A 56 -12.53 -8.32 4.11
CA SER A 56 -12.16 -7.03 3.50
C SER A 56 -10.95 -6.40 4.22
N ILE A 57 -10.92 -6.41 5.55
CA ILE A 57 -9.75 -5.94 6.33
C ILE A 57 -8.48 -6.71 5.94
N GLU A 58 -8.58 -8.02 5.79
CA GLU A 58 -7.45 -8.86 5.41
C GLU A 58 -6.92 -8.50 4.01
N LYS A 59 -7.80 -8.47 3.01
CA LYS A 59 -7.42 -8.28 1.60
C LYS A 59 -7.07 -6.85 1.21
N GLU A 60 -7.77 -5.87 1.78
CA GLU A 60 -7.66 -4.47 1.38
C GLU A 60 -6.84 -3.64 2.36
N GLY A 61 -6.65 -4.15 3.58
CA GLY A 61 -5.85 -3.51 4.62
C GLY A 61 -4.54 -4.25 4.87
N VAL A 62 -4.62 -5.47 5.37
CA VAL A 62 -3.45 -6.21 5.91
C VAL A 62 -2.50 -6.70 4.84
N GLU A 63 -3.00 -7.35 3.78
CA GLU A 63 -2.16 -7.89 2.70
C GLU A 63 -1.38 -6.78 1.97
N PRO A 64 -1.99 -5.66 1.55
CA PRO A 64 -1.26 -4.56 0.93
C PRO A 64 -0.23 -3.93 1.86
N LEU A 65 -0.54 -3.79 3.17
CA LEU A 65 0.42 -3.29 4.15
C LEU A 65 1.66 -4.18 4.24
N LYS A 66 1.50 -5.51 4.23
CA LYS A 66 2.64 -6.44 4.20
C LYS A 66 3.50 -6.23 2.95
N ALA A 67 2.88 -6.05 1.79
CA ALA A 67 3.60 -5.81 0.54
C ALA A 67 4.37 -4.48 0.55
N ILE A 68 3.78 -3.41 1.12
CA ILE A 68 4.46 -2.12 1.24
C ILE A 68 5.64 -2.20 2.21
N VAL A 69 5.48 -2.91 3.34
CA VAL A 69 6.59 -3.14 4.28
C VAL A 69 7.75 -3.86 3.60
N ALA A 70 7.47 -4.88 2.79
CA ALA A 70 8.51 -5.58 2.00
C ALA A 70 9.23 -4.61 1.05
N GLN A 71 8.48 -3.77 0.32
CA GLN A 71 9.08 -2.75 -0.57
C GLN A 71 9.97 -1.75 0.18
N ILE A 72 9.59 -1.34 1.38
CA ILE A 72 10.42 -0.44 2.22
C ILE A 72 11.71 -1.14 2.64
N VAL A 73 11.64 -2.42 3.02
CA VAL A 73 12.82 -3.21 3.39
C VAL A 73 13.75 -3.38 2.18
N ASP A 74 13.22 -3.74 1.01
CA ASP A 74 14.00 -3.88 -0.21
C ASP A 74 14.71 -2.55 -0.57
N LEU A 75 13.98 -1.44 -0.48
CA LEU A 75 14.52 -0.09 -0.72
C LEU A 75 15.61 0.27 0.30
N ALA A 76 15.48 -0.15 1.56
CA ALA A 76 16.50 0.08 2.59
C ALA A 76 17.75 -0.78 2.36
N LEU A 77 17.60 -2.03 1.91
CA LEU A 77 18.71 -2.94 1.66
C LEU A 77 19.48 -2.58 0.37
N SER A 78 18.79 -2.09 -0.66
CA SER A 78 19.41 -1.65 -1.91
C SER A 78 20.32 -0.42 -1.78
N GLU A 79 20.42 0.21 -0.60
CA GLU A 79 21.41 1.26 -0.28
C GLU A 79 22.78 0.71 0.15
N THR A 80 22.93 -0.60 0.35
CA THR A 80 24.16 -1.19 0.91
C THR A 80 25.13 -1.73 -0.16
N ASP A 81 24.81 -1.61 -1.45
CA ASP A 81 25.65 -2.02 -2.59
C ASP A 81 26.25 -0.82 -3.35
#